data_AF-A0A0U3N7K0-F1
#
_entry.id   AF-A0A0U3N7K0-F1
#
_cell.length_a   1.000
_cell.length_b   1.000
_cell.length_c   1.000
_cell.angle_alpha   90.00
_cell.angle_beta   90.00
_cell.angle_gamma   90.00
#
_symmetry.space_group_name_H-M   'P 1'
#
loop_
_entity.id
_entity.type
_entity.pdbx_description
1 polymer ?
#
loop_
_entity_poly.entity_id
_entity_poly.type
_entity_poly.pdbx_seq_one_letter_code
_entity_poly.pdbx_strand_id
1 'polypeptide(L)'
;MWGDGTARLLRNHPSRRRIALDQPPRLIPAHALRLELALQLLQQAGAMLPDAEPYTQVWLQGIVDALCDLSSKDALTGLVNRRSFEMALDRELDRVARSGEPALLLVLDIDHFKAINDNHGHAAGDQVIRAVARSIGQMVRPMDTVARIGGEEFAIILPSCPTTYGVTVAERIRERVESLTVEVGQGAPLTTTISIGGAFAPQWVRSSALLWTERADRQLYRAKAEGRNRACLESHIDSLVTAEEKGMLFAVTQQDSE
;
A
#
# COMPACT_ATOMS: atom_id res chain seq x y z
N MET A 1 -8.74 26.45 26.75
CA MET A 1 -10.07 25.90 26.40
C MET A 1 -10.05 25.47 24.93
N TRP A 2 -9.22 24.47 24.62
CA TRP A 2 -9.19 23.78 23.33
C TRP A 2 -9.30 22.30 23.66
N GLY A 3 -10.38 21.72 23.18
CA GLY A 3 -10.90 20.43 23.60
C GLY A 3 -10.07 19.26 23.12
N ASP A 4 -9.93 18.33 24.04
CA ASP A 4 -9.50 16.95 23.87
C ASP A 4 -10.24 16.28 22.70
N GLY A 5 -9.48 15.86 21.70
CA GLY A 5 -9.96 15.16 20.49
C GLY A 5 -9.07 13.96 20.19
N THR A 6 -8.53 13.33 21.23
CA THR A 6 -7.82 12.05 21.12
C THR A 6 -8.80 10.88 21.17
N ALA A 7 -8.55 9.87 20.34
CA ALA A 7 -9.08 8.51 20.44
C ALA A 7 -10.61 8.33 20.40
N ARG A 8 -11.17 8.28 19.19
CA ARG A 8 -12.38 7.48 18.94
C ARG A 8 -12.43 7.03 17.48
N LEU A 9 -12.30 5.73 17.26
CA LEU A 9 -13.16 4.91 16.38
C LEU A 9 -12.48 3.56 16.08
N LEU A 10 -12.49 2.62 17.03
CA LEU A 10 -12.50 1.19 16.73
C LEU A 10 -13.25 0.46 17.86
N ARG A 11 -14.59 0.45 17.79
CA ARG A 11 -15.41 -0.48 18.57
C ARG A 11 -16.02 -1.51 17.62
N ASN A 12 -15.85 -2.77 18.01
CA ASN A 12 -16.63 -3.94 17.63
C ASN A 12 -16.63 -4.32 16.14
N HIS A 13 -15.62 -5.09 15.73
CA HIS A 13 -15.83 -6.06 14.66
C HIS A 13 -16.57 -7.28 15.23
N PRO A 14 -17.72 -7.71 14.65
CA PRO A 14 -18.33 -8.98 15.03
C PRO A 14 -17.36 -10.12 14.71
N SER A 15 -17.19 -11.02 15.67
CA SER A 15 -16.39 -12.23 15.57
C SER A 15 -16.71 -12.97 14.27
N ARG A 16 -15.79 -12.93 13.28
CA ARG A 16 -15.95 -13.66 12.02
C ARG A 16 -15.93 -15.16 12.33
N ARG A 17 -17.08 -15.83 12.23
CA ARG A 17 -17.14 -17.30 12.21
C ARG A 17 -16.37 -17.78 10.97
N ARG A 18 -15.20 -18.40 11.17
CA ARG A 18 -14.59 -19.23 10.13
C ARG A 18 -15.54 -20.40 9.89
N ILE A 19 -16.08 -20.51 8.68
CA ILE A 19 -16.80 -21.71 8.24
C ILE A 19 -15.72 -22.75 7.96
N ALA A 20 -15.61 -23.75 8.84
CA ALA A 20 -14.75 -24.89 8.59
C ALA A 20 -15.42 -25.78 7.53
N LEU A 21 -14.73 -25.99 6.41
CA LEU A 21 -15.18 -26.86 5.32
C LEU A 21 -14.79 -28.31 5.65
N ASP A 22 -15.35 -28.85 6.75
CA ASP A 22 -14.96 -30.16 7.29
C ASP A 22 -15.59 -31.36 6.54
N GLN A 23 -16.44 -31.09 5.54
CA GLN A 23 -17.04 -32.10 4.67
C GLN A 23 -16.55 -31.93 3.22
N PRO A 24 -16.31 -33.03 2.49
CA PRO A 24 -15.95 -32.95 1.08
C PRO A 24 -17.06 -32.20 0.30
N PRO A 25 -16.69 -31.29 -0.62
CA PRO A 25 -17.66 -30.51 -1.35
C PRO A 25 -18.55 -31.44 -2.18
N ARG A 26 -19.87 -31.28 -2.04
CA ARG A 26 -20.83 -31.91 -2.96
C ARG A 26 -20.68 -31.26 -4.33
N LEU A 27 -20.76 -32.05 -5.40
CA LEU A 27 -20.81 -31.52 -6.75
C LEU A 27 -22.07 -30.65 -6.89
N ILE A 28 -21.87 -29.35 -7.14
CA ILE A 28 -22.94 -28.40 -7.44
C ILE A 28 -22.97 -28.23 -8.97
N PRO A 29 -24.12 -28.44 -9.63
CA PRO A 29 -24.20 -28.18 -11.06
C PRO A 29 -23.96 -26.69 -11.35
N ALA A 30 -23.08 -26.38 -12.31
CA ALA A 30 -22.70 -25.00 -12.63
C ALA A 30 -23.90 -24.11 -13.03
N HIS A 31 -24.91 -24.68 -13.67
CA HIS A 31 -26.15 -23.98 -14.03
C HIS A 31 -27.01 -23.56 -12.82
N ALA A 32 -26.77 -24.14 -11.63
CA ALA A 32 -27.44 -23.72 -10.40
C ALA A 32 -26.78 -22.50 -9.76
N LEU A 33 -25.60 -22.08 -10.25
CA LEU A 33 -24.93 -20.86 -9.80
C LEU A 33 -25.55 -19.64 -10.50
N ARG A 34 -25.82 -18.58 -9.73
CA ARG A 34 -26.29 -17.29 -10.27
C ARG A 34 -25.12 -16.46 -10.81
N LEU A 35 -24.54 -16.92 -11.93
CA LEU A 35 -23.34 -16.31 -12.52
C LEU A 35 -23.61 -14.99 -13.25
N GLU A 36 -24.87 -14.68 -13.57
CA GLU A 36 -25.23 -13.46 -14.31
C GLU A 36 -24.71 -12.18 -13.64
N LEU A 37 -24.91 -12.04 -12.32
CA LEU A 37 -24.44 -10.87 -11.58
C LEU A 37 -22.91 -10.80 -11.55
N ALA A 38 -22.23 -11.94 -11.41
CA ALA A 38 -20.77 -11.99 -11.44
C ALA A 38 -20.23 -11.52 -12.80
N LEU A 39 -20.79 -12.02 -13.89
CA LEU A 39 -20.41 -11.64 -15.24
C LEU A 39 -20.69 -10.16 -15.51
N GLN A 40 -21.83 -9.63 -15.05
CA GLN A 40 -22.16 -8.21 -15.16
C GLN A 40 -21.16 -7.32 -14.42
N LEU A 41 -20.76 -7.69 -13.20
CA LEU A 41 -19.76 -6.94 -12.43
C LEU A 41 -18.40 -6.92 -13.15
N LEU A 42 -17.97 -8.07 -13.66
CA LEU A 42 -16.72 -8.19 -14.42
C LEU A 42 -16.77 -7.36 -15.71
N GLN A 43 -17.88 -7.40 -16.43
CA GLN A 43 -18.06 -6.62 -17.65
C GLN A 43 -18.05 -5.11 -17.38
N GLN A 44 -18.72 -4.65 -16.31
CA GLN A 44 -18.72 -3.24 -15.90
C GLN A 44 -17.33 -2.76 -15.48
N ALA A 45 -16.53 -3.65 -14.87
CA ALA A 45 -15.14 -3.38 -14.53
C ALA A 45 -14.19 -3.43 -15.74
N GLY A 46 -14.68 -3.79 -16.93
CA GLY A 46 -13.85 -3.98 -18.14
C GLY A 46 -12.92 -5.19 -18.04
N ALA A 47 -13.19 -6.14 -17.14
CA ALA A 47 -12.40 -7.34 -16.99
C ALA A 47 -12.60 -8.27 -18.20
N MET A 48 -11.51 -8.85 -18.69
CA MET A 48 -11.59 -9.89 -19.71
C MET A 48 -12.12 -11.18 -19.09
N LEU A 49 -13.12 -11.77 -19.74
CA LEU A 49 -13.62 -13.09 -19.34
C LEU A 49 -12.59 -14.16 -19.73
N PRO A 50 -12.55 -15.30 -19.01
CA PRO A 50 -11.64 -16.39 -19.32
C PRO A 50 -11.88 -16.91 -20.75
N ASP A 51 -10.79 -17.09 -21.50
CA ASP A 51 -10.81 -17.74 -22.81
C ASP A 51 -10.88 -19.27 -22.64
N ALA A 52 -12.03 -19.73 -22.16
CA ALA A 52 -12.32 -21.13 -21.88
C ALA A 52 -13.80 -21.43 -22.14
N GLU A 53 -14.10 -22.70 -22.40
CA GLU A 53 -15.49 -23.13 -22.64
C GLU A 53 -16.36 -22.85 -21.39
N PRO A 54 -17.53 -22.21 -21.55
CA PRO A 54 -18.40 -21.86 -20.43
C PRO A 54 -18.76 -23.07 -19.56
N TYR A 55 -18.91 -22.83 -18.26
CA TYR A 55 -19.25 -23.83 -17.23
C TYR A 55 -18.20 -24.94 -16.99
N THR A 56 -17.05 -24.89 -17.66
CA THR A 56 -15.91 -25.75 -17.30
C THR A 56 -15.27 -25.30 -15.98
N GLN A 57 -14.53 -26.19 -15.32
CA GLN A 57 -13.79 -25.85 -14.10
C GLN A 57 -12.81 -24.68 -14.35
N VAL A 58 -12.12 -24.67 -15.49
CA VAL A 58 -11.17 -23.61 -15.85
C VAL A 58 -11.89 -22.27 -16.00
N TRP A 59 -13.04 -22.25 -16.68
CA TRP A 59 -13.83 -21.04 -16.85
C TRP A 59 -14.41 -20.53 -15.53
N LEU A 60 -14.98 -21.42 -14.70
CA LEU A 60 -15.51 -21.06 -13.39
C LEU A 60 -14.42 -20.53 -12.46
N GLN A 61 -13.25 -21.17 -12.45
CA GLN A 61 -12.10 -20.69 -11.67
C GLN A 61 -11.64 -19.31 -12.17
N GLY A 62 -11.57 -19.11 -13.48
CA GLY A 62 -11.21 -17.81 -14.04
C GLY A 62 -12.19 -16.68 -13.67
N ILE A 63 -13.49 -16.98 -13.57
CA ILE A 63 -14.48 -16.01 -13.04
C ILE A 63 -14.21 -15.70 -11.57
N VAL A 64 -13.95 -16.72 -10.75
CA VAL A 64 -13.63 -16.53 -9.33
C VAL A 64 -12.38 -15.67 -9.17
N ASP A 65 -11.33 -15.97 -9.94
CA ASP A 65 -10.07 -15.23 -9.92
C ASP A 65 -10.27 -13.77 -10.34
N ALA A 66 -11.04 -13.53 -11.40
CA ALA A 66 -11.36 -12.17 -11.86
C ALA A 66 -12.19 -11.39 -10.83
N LEU A 67 -13.13 -12.04 -10.14
CA LEU A 67 -13.90 -11.41 -9.06
C LEU A 67 -13.01 -11.10 -7.84
N CYS A 68 -12.09 -12.00 -7.52
CA CYS A 68 -11.10 -11.77 -6.47
C CYS A 68 -10.18 -10.59 -6.82
N ASP A 69 -9.71 -10.51 -8.06
CA ASP A 69 -8.91 -9.37 -8.53
C ASP A 69 -9.71 -8.08 -8.46
N LEU A 70 -10.94 -8.04 -8.99
CA LEU A 70 -11.82 -6.87 -8.90
C LEU A 70 -12.04 -6.43 -7.44
N SER A 71 -12.31 -7.38 -6.54
CA SER A 71 -12.46 -7.11 -5.11
C SER A 71 -11.16 -6.62 -4.44
N SER A 72 -10.01 -6.81 -5.07
CA SER A 72 -8.70 -6.40 -4.54
C SER A 72 -8.26 -5.00 -4.98
N LYS A 73 -8.97 -4.40 -5.94
CA LYS A 73 -8.64 -3.08 -6.50
C LYS A 73 -9.52 -1.96 -5.95
N ASP A 74 -9.02 -0.74 -6.03
CA ASP A 74 -9.76 0.51 -5.82
C ASP A 74 -10.50 0.88 -7.11
N ALA A 75 -11.81 1.15 -7.00
CA ALA A 75 -12.67 1.35 -8.16
C ALA A 75 -12.35 2.64 -8.94
N LEU A 76 -11.75 3.65 -8.30
CA LEU A 76 -11.45 4.92 -8.98
C LEU A 76 -10.15 4.86 -9.77
N THR A 77 -9.13 4.22 -9.20
CA THR A 77 -7.75 4.25 -9.69
C THR A 77 -7.27 2.95 -10.33
N GLY A 78 -7.92 1.82 -10.03
CA GLY A 78 -7.47 0.49 -10.42
C GLY A 78 -6.24 0.00 -9.65
N LEU A 79 -5.75 0.76 -8.67
CA LEU A 79 -4.66 0.34 -7.78
C LEU A 79 -5.15 -0.69 -6.76
N VAL A 80 -4.22 -1.28 -6.00
CA VAL A 80 -4.59 -2.15 -4.88
C VAL A 80 -5.41 -1.35 -3.86
N ASN A 81 -6.48 -1.93 -3.32
CA ASN A 81 -7.28 -1.27 -2.28
C ASN A 81 -6.67 -1.49 -0.88
N ARG A 82 -7.13 -0.69 0.09
CA ARG A 82 -6.69 -0.76 1.48
C ARG A 82 -6.63 -2.18 2.06
N ARG A 83 -7.69 -2.98 1.88
CA ARG A 83 -7.76 -4.34 2.45
C ARG A 83 -6.66 -5.24 1.88
N SER A 84 -6.46 -5.19 0.58
CA SER A 84 -5.48 -6.03 -0.11
C SER A 84 -4.05 -5.54 0.15
N PHE A 85 -3.89 -4.23 0.37
CA PHE A 85 -2.65 -3.63 0.81
C PHE A 85 -2.25 -4.09 2.21
N GLU A 86 -3.16 -4.07 3.18
CA GLU A 86 -2.91 -4.59 4.54
C GLU A 86 -2.41 -6.04 4.51
N MET A 87 -3.05 -6.89 3.68
CA MET A 87 -2.60 -8.27 3.46
C MET A 87 -1.24 -8.38 2.76
N ALA A 88 -0.89 -7.44 1.88
CA ALA A 88 0.44 -7.40 1.24
C ALA A 88 1.51 -6.96 2.24
N LEU A 89 1.19 -6.03 3.13
CA LEU A 89 2.07 -5.51 4.15
C LEU A 89 2.48 -6.60 5.16
N ASP A 90 1.52 -7.39 5.64
CA ASP A 90 1.78 -8.53 6.53
C ASP A 90 2.69 -9.58 5.85
N ARG A 91 2.37 -9.92 4.59
CA ARG A 91 3.17 -10.87 3.80
C ARG A 91 4.61 -10.40 3.60
N GLU A 92 4.80 -9.10 3.39
CA GLU A 92 6.13 -8.53 3.21
C GLU A 92 6.93 -8.55 4.50
N LEU A 93 6.31 -8.24 5.66
CA LEU A 93 6.98 -8.39 6.95
C LEU A 93 7.43 -9.84 7.23
N ASP A 94 6.57 -10.82 6.91
CA ASP A 94 6.93 -12.23 7.00
C ASP A 94 8.06 -12.62 6.03
N ARG A 95 8.17 -11.94 4.87
CA ARG A 95 9.29 -12.12 3.94
C ARG A 95 10.58 -11.57 4.54
N VAL A 96 10.58 -10.30 4.99
CA VAL A 96 11.73 -9.62 5.60
C VAL A 96 12.24 -10.40 6.83
N ALA A 97 11.34 -10.87 7.69
CA ALA A 97 11.71 -11.64 8.88
C ALA A 97 12.38 -12.98 8.56
N ARG A 98 12.09 -13.57 7.38
CA ARG A 98 12.67 -14.86 6.95
C ARG A 98 13.94 -14.70 6.11
N SER A 99 13.97 -13.74 5.20
CA SER A 99 15.10 -13.55 4.28
C SER A 99 16.16 -12.59 4.80
N GLY A 100 15.79 -11.68 5.71
CA GLY A 100 16.63 -10.57 6.15
C GLY A 100 16.77 -9.44 5.12
N GLU A 101 16.18 -9.58 3.92
CA GLU A 101 16.25 -8.53 2.90
C GLU A 101 15.39 -7.33 3.29
N PRO A 102 15.90 -6.08 3.16
CA PRO A 102 15.16 -4.90 3.55
C PRO A 102 13.94 -4.66 2.65
N ALA A 103 12.92 -4.05 3.23
CA ALA A 103 11.76 -3.54 2.50
C ALA A 103 11.47 -2.11 2.97
N LEU A 104 10.95 -1.29 2.07
CA LEU A 104 10.56 0.08 2.35
C LEU A 104 9.05 0.25 2.17
N LEU A 105 8.40 0.82 3.17
CA LEU A 105 7.04 1.29 3.09
C LEU A 105 7.07 2.80 2.86
N LEU A 106 6.38 3.27 1.82
CA LEU A 106 6.09 4.68 1.59
C LEU A 106 4.59 4.93 1.80
N VAL A 107 4.24 6.03 2.48
CA VAL A 107 2.88 6.57 2.57
C VAL A 107 2.91 7.97 1.98
N LEU A 108 1.92 8.27 1.13
CA LEU A 108 1.87 9.47 0.30
C LEU A 108 0.51 10.13 0.45
N ASP A 109 0.48 11.45 0.36
CA ASP A 109 -0.74 12.25 0.43
C ASP A 109 -0.67 13.39 -0.59
N ILE A 110 -1.78 13.63 -1.30
CA ILE A 110 -1.87 14.74 -2.24
C ILE A 110 -2.00 16.06 -1.47
N ASP A 111 -1.02 16.94 -1.66
CA ASP A 111 -0.95 18.20 -0.96
C ASP A 111 -2.12 19.11 -1.36
N HIS A 112 -2.78 19.69 -0.36
CA HIS A 112 -3.91 20.61 -0.53
C HIS A 112 -5.10 20.04 -1.33
N PHE A 113 -5.31 18.71 -1.33
CA PHE A 113 -6.37 18.07 -2.10
C PHE A 113 -7.79 18.61 -1.80
N LYS A 114 -8.06 18.95 -0.55
CA LYS A 114 -9.32 19.63 -0.18
C LYS A 114 -9.55 20.92 -0.97
N ALA A 115 -8.52 21.75 -1.17
CA ALA A 115 -8.65 22.98 -1.94
C ALA A 115 -8.96 22.72 -3.42
N ILE A 116 -8.42 21.64 -3.99
CA ILE A 116 -8.76 21.20 -5.35
C ILE A 116 -10.26 20.88 -5.44
N ASN A 117 -10.78 20.09 -4.50
CA ASN A 117 -12.21 19.77 -4.47
C ASN A 117 -13.09 21.01 -4.24
N ASP A 118 -12.70 21.88 -3.30
CA ASP A 118 -13.48 23.06 -2.95
C ASP A 118 -13.52 24.08 -4.12
N ASN A 119 -12.44 24.18 -4.92
CA ASN A 119 -12.35 25.14 -6.03
C ASN A 119 -12.84 24.59 -7.39
N HIS A 120 -12.69 23.29 -7.64
CA HIS A 120 -12.96 22.68 -8.96
C HIS A 120 -14.00 21.56 -8.93
N GLY A 121 -14.50 21.20 -7.74
CA GLY A 121 -15.47 20.15 -7.54
C GLY A 121 -14.87 18.74 -7.49
N HIS A 122 -15.63 17.80 -6.94
CA HIS A 122 -15.18 16.41 -6.73
C HIS A 122 -14.80 15.68 -8.02
N ALA A 123 -15.47 15.97 -9.15
CA ALA A 123 -15.13 15.37 -10.43
C ALA A 123 -13.70 15.75 -10.89
N ALA A 124 -13.24 16.96 -10.58
CA ALA A 124 -11.87 17.39 -10.82
C ALA A 124 -10.89 16.66 -9.88
N GLY A 125 -11.23 16.57 -8.59
CA GLY A 125 -10.43 15.82 -7.61
C GLY A 125 -10.23 14.35 -8.02
N ASP A 126 -11.28 13.70 -8.51
CA ASP A 126 -11.22 12.32 -9.03
C ASP A 126 -10.26 12.19 -10.22
N GLN A 127 -10.22 13.19 -11.11
CA GLN A 127 -9.28 13.20 -12.24
C GLN A 127 -7.84 13.37 -11.75
N VAL A 128 -7.60 14.23 -10.76
CA VAL A 128 -6.29 14.39 -10.12
C VAL A 128 -5.85 13.07 -9.47
N ILE A 129 -6.72 12.42 -8.69
CA ILE A 129 -6.44 11.13 -8.07
C ILE A 129 -6.04 10.07 -9.12
N ARG A 130 -6.80 9.96 -10.22
CA ARG A 130 -6.49 9.02 -11.31
C ARG A 130 -5.14 9.32 -11.96
N ALA A 131 -4.84 10.60 -12.19
CA ALA A 131 -3.61 11.02 -12.81
C ALA A 131 -2.39 10.72 -11.91
N VAL A 132 -2.49 11.05 -10.63
CA VAL A 132 -1.47 10.73 -9.61
C VAL A 132 -1.28 9.22 -9.51
N ALA A 133 -2.35 8.43 -9.41
CA ALA A 133 -2.28 6.97 -9.34
C ALA A 133 -1.54 6.36 -10.53
N ARG A 134 -1.88 6.78 -11.75
CA ARG A 134 -1.21 6.34 -12.98
C ARG A 134 0.27 6.72 -12.98
N SER A 135 0.56 7.94 -12.54
CA SER A 135 1.93 8.48 -12.47
C SER A 135 2.80 7.67 -11.53
N ILE A 136 2.30 7.38 -10.32
CA ILE A 136 2.99 6.55 -9.32
C ILE A 136 3.20 5.13 -9.87
N GLY A 137 2.15 4.53 -10.47
CA GLY A 137 2.22 3.18 -11.03
C GLY A 137 3.30 3.01 -12.11
N GLN A 138 3.59 4.07 -12.89
CA GLN A 138 4.65 4.05 -13.91
C GLN A 138 6.07 4.17 -13.32
N MET A 139 6.20 4.69 -12.10
CA MET A 139 7.49 4.96 -11.45
C MET A 139 8.01 3.81 -10.60
N VAL A 140 7.22 2.75 -10.43
CA VAL A 140 7.56 1.58 -9.61
C VAL A 140 7.77 0.34 -10.47
N ARG A 141 8.39 -0.69 -9.89
CA ARG A 141 8.63 -1.99 -10.55
C ARG A 141 7.35 -2.84 -10.52
N PRO A 142 7.21 -3.84 -11.41
CA PRO A 142 6.08 -4.77 -11.38
C PRO A 142 5.92 -5.56 -10.06
N MET A 143 7.00 -5.74 -9.31
CA MET A 143 6.99 -6.42 -8.01
C MET A 143 6.58 -5.51 -6.84
N ASP A 144 6.59 -4.20 -7.05
CA ASP A 144 6.21 -3.23 -6.03
C ASP A 144 4.68 -3.17 -5.92
N THR A 145 4.16 -2.97 -4.71
CA THR A 145 2.72 -2.88 -4.49
C THR A 145 2.33 -1.42 -4.31
N VAL A 146 1.54 -0.86 -5.23
CA VAL A 146 0.96 0.49 -5.10
C VAL A 146 -0.52 0.37 -4.76
N ALA A 147 -0.93 1.08 -3.72
CA ALA A 147 -2.29 1.06 -3.23
C ALA A 147 -2.85 2.46 -2.98
N ARG A 148 -4.17 2.59 -3.08
CA ARG A 148 -4.92 3.70 -2.52
C ARG A 148 -5.56 3.24 -1.21
N ILE A 149 -5.18 3.87 -0.10
CA ILE A 149 -5.55 3.46 1.26
C ILE A 149 -6.58 4.38 1.92
N GLY A 150 -6.80 5.56 1.33
CA GLY A 150 -7.74 6.58 1.78
C GLY A 150 -8.26 7.44 0.63
N GLY A 151 -8.82 8.61 0.96
CA GLY A 151 -9.38 9.56 -0.03
C GLY A 151 -8.31 10.05 -1.01
N GLU A 152 -7.34 10.81 -0.50
CA GLU A 152 -6.16 11.27 -1.23
C GLU A 152 -4.85 10.54 -0.86
N GLU A 153 -4.96 9.47 -0.06
CA GLU A 153 -3.82 8.76 0.51
C GLU A 153 -3.45 7.51 -0.29
N PHE A 154 -2.16 7.37 -0.58
CA PHE A 154 -1.58 6.23 -1.26
C PHE A 154 -0.49 5.59 -0.39
N ALA A 155 -0.19 4.33 -0.67
CA ALA A 155 0.93 3.65 -0.07
C ALA A 155 1.63 2.74 -1.06
N ILE A 156 2.94 2.56 -0.85
CA ILE A 156 3.79 1.74 -1.70
C ILE A 156 4.64 0.83 -0.83
N ILE A 157 4.60 -0.47 -1.12
CA ILE A 157 5.55 -1.45 -0.57
C ILE A 157 6.60 -1.70 -1.64
N LEU A 158 7.87 -1.51 -1.27
CA LEU A 158 9.04 -1.73 -2.09
C LEU A 158 9.85 -2.90 -1.50
N PRO A 159 9.62 -4.14 -1.95
CA PRO A 159 10.42 -5.29 -1.54
C PRO A 159 11.87 -5.15 -1.99
N SER A 160 12.79 -5.72 -1.22
CA SER A 160 14.23 -5.77 -1.54
C SER A 160 14.78 -4.37 -1.87
N CYS A 161 14.42 -3.37 -1.05
CA CYS A 161 14.80 -1.97 -1.21
C CYS A 161 15.87 -1.60 -0.18
N PRO A 162 17.17 -1.52 -0.57
CA PRO A 162 18.22 -1.06 0.32
C PRO A 162 18.01 0.38 0.77
N THR A 163 18.47 0.69 1.97
CA THR A 163 18.35 2.01 2.60
C THR A 163 18.92 3.14 1.74
N THR A 164 20.00 2.85 1.01
CA THR A 164 20.68 3.78 0.10
C THR A 164 19.83 4.23 -1.09
N TYR A 165 18.81 3.46 -1.50
CA TYR A 165 17.98 3.79 -2.67
C TYR A 165 16.61 4.36 -2.31
N GLY A 166 16.18 4.23 -1.05
CA GLY A 166 14.83 4.61 -0.64
C GLY A 166 14.49 6.06 -0.93
N VAL A 167 15.41 6.97 -0.59
CA VAL A 167 15.24 8.42 -0.82
C VAL A 167 15.15 8.71 -2.31
N THR A 168 16.01 8.11 -3.13
CA THR A 168 16.01 8.30 -4.60
C THR A 168 14.68 7.87 -5.22
N VAL A 169 14.12 6.74 -4.80
CA VAL A 169 12.83 6.26 -5.32
C VAL A 169 11.69 7.20 -4.89
N ALA A 170 11.67 7.62 -3.62
CA ALA A 170 10.66 8.54 -3.11
C ALA A 170 10.71 9.90 -3.83
N GLU A 171 11.89 10.49 -3.98
CA GLU A 171 12.05 11.78 -4.68
C GLU A 171 11.69 11.68 -6.17
N ARG A 172 12.05 10.59 -6.85
CA ARG A 172 11.63 10.37 -8.24
C ARG A 172 10.11 10.36 -8.39
N ILE A 173 9.40 9.70 -7.47
CA ILE A 173 7.93 9.67 -7.48
C ILE A 173 7.36 11.07 -7.24
N ARG A 174 7.92 11.80 -6.25
CA ARG A 174 7.53 13.17 -5.91
C ARG A 174 7.69 14.12 -7.10
N GLU A 175 8.89 14.18 -7.69
CA GLU A 175 9.21 15.00 -8.86
C GLU A 175 8.30 14.68 -10.04
N ARG A 176 8.03 13.39 -10.26
CA ARG A 176 7.16 12.96 -11.35
C ARG A 176 5.73 13.48 -11.17
N VAL A 177 5.19 13.47 -9.95
CA VAL A 177 3.86 14.01 -9.66
C VAL A 177 3.85 15.53 -9.69
N GLU A 178 4.88 16.20 -9.19
CA GLU A 178 5.03 17.66 -9.28
C GLU A 178 5.03 18.16 -10.74
N SER A 179 5.65 17.41 -11.64
CA SER A 179 5.66 17.70 -13.08
C SER A 179 4.33 17.43 -13.80
N LEU A 180 3.33 16.90 -13.09
CA LEU A 180 2.10 16.43 -13.70
C LEU A 180 1.10 17.56 -13.89
N THR A 181 0.59 17.64 -15.12
CA THR A 181 -0.47 18.56 -15.53
C THR A 181 -1.76 17.75 -15.75
N VAL A 182 -2.82 18.07 -15.01
CA VAL A 182 -4.13 17.42 -15.12
C VAL A 182 -5.09 18.33 -15.89
N GLU A 183 -5.48 17.89 -17.07
CA GLU A 183 -6.53 18.57 -17.84
C GLU A 183 -7.89 18.30 -17.20
N VAL A 184 -8.56 19.35 -16.72
CA VAL A 184 -9.88 19.26 -16.08
C VAL A 184 -10.88 20.13 -16.84
N GLY A 185 -11.65 19.49 -17.73
CA GLY A 185 -12.69 20.16 -18.51
C GLY A 185 -12.11 21.16 -19.53
N GLN A 186 -12.71 22.36 -19.60
CA GLN A 186 -12.30 23.44 -20.51
C GLN A 186 -11.50 24.55 -19.81
N GLY A 187 -11.09 24.32 -18.56
CA GLY A 187 -10.36 25.29 -17.74
C GLY A 187 -8.85 25.23 -17.95
N ALA A 188 -8.11 26.04 -17.18
CA ALA A 188 -6.67 25.90 -17.07
C ALA A 188 -6.32 24.55 -16.42
N PRO A 189 -5.26 23.87 -16.85
CA PRO A 189 -4.88 22.60 -16.26
C PRO A 189 -4.44 22.77 -14.80
N LEU A 190 -4.72 21.75 -14.00
CA LEU A 190 -4.34 21.72 -12.60
C LEU A 190 -2.94 21.12 -12.43
N THR A 191 -2.21 21.64 -11.46
CA THR A 191 -0.96 21.05 -10.96
C THR A 191 -1.15 20.66 -9.51
N THR A 192 -0.42 19.65 -9.07
CA THR A 192 -0.47 19.20 -7.67
C THR A 192 0.89 18.66 -7.24
N THR A 193 1.08 18.54 -5.94
CA THR A 193 2.29 17.98 -5.34
C THR A 193 1.89 16.92 -4.33
N ILE A 194 2.85 16.11 -3.90
CA ILE A 194 2.64 15.08 -2.90
C ILE A 194 3.71 15.19 -1.81
N SER A 195 3.29 14.93 -0.58
CA SER A 195 4.19 14.69 0.53
C SER A 195 4.38 13.19 0.72
N ILE A 196 5.60 12.75 1.01
CA ILE A 196 5.94 11.33 1.15
C ILE A 196 6.62 11.09 2.50
N GLY A 197 6.13 10.10 3.24
CA GLY A 197 6.77 9.52 4.42
C GLY A 197 7.21 8.10 4.17
N GLY A 198 8.40 7.70 4.62
CA GLY A 198 8.86 6.32 4.46
C GLY A 198 9.54 5.73 5.68
N ALA A 199 9.37 4.43 5.89
CA ALA A 199 10.06 3.68 6.94
C ALA A 199 10.51 2.31 6.43
N PHE A 200 11.69 1.87 6.87
CA PHE A 200 12.21 0.53 6.53
C PHE A 200 11.66 -0.52 7.49
N ALA A 201 11.36 -1.71 6.97
CA ALA A 201 11.07 -2.87 7.80
C ALA A 201 12.35 -3.26 8.58
N PRO A 202 12.27 -3.47 9.91
CA PRO A 202 13.43 -3.92 10.67
C PRO A 202 13.79 -5.33 10.23
N GLN A 203 15.06 -5.52 9.85
CA GLN A 203 15.55 -6.83 9.45
C GLN A 203 15.67 -7.75 10.67
N TRP A 204 15.40 -9.04 10.50
CA TRP A 204 15.60 -10.07 11.53
C TRP A 204 14.79 -9.89 12.83
N VAL A 205 13.88 -8.92 12.88
CA VAL A 205 12.98 -8.65 14.01
C VAL A 205 11.55 -8.68 13.51
N ARG A 206 10.68 -9.40 14.21
CA ARG A 206 9.25 -9.35 13.92
C ARG A 206 8.71 -7.97 14.31
N SER A 207 8.36 -7.18 13.31
CA SER A 207 7.53 -5.98 13.47
C SER A 207 6.07 -6.33 13.21
N SER A 208 5.16 -5.53 13.75
CA SER A 208 3.76 -5.53 13.30
C SER A 208 3.60 -4.61 12.10
N ALA A 209 2.60 -4.88 11.26
CA ALA A 209 2.16 -3.98 10.20
C ALA A 209 1.81 -2.59 10.74
N LEU A 210 1.11 -2.54 11.88
CA LEU A 210 0.73 -1.29 12.55
C LEU A 210 1.95 -0.41 12.86
N LEU A 211 2.95 -0.96 13.55
CA LEU A 211 4.16 -0.21 13.92
C LEU A 211 4.96 0.23 12.69
N TRP A 212 4.95 -0.55 11.61
CA TRP A 212 5.63 -0.16 10.38
C TRP A 212 4.94 1.03 9.71
N THR A 213 3.61 0.98 9.61
CA THR A 213 2.78 2.09 9.10
C THR A 213 2.93 3.35 9.94
N GLU A 214 2.84 3.25 11.28
CA GLU A 214 2.99 4.40 12.19
C GLU A 214 4.33 5.12 12.02
N ARG A 215 5.42 4.38 11.77
CA ARG A 215 6.74 4.97 11.50
C ARG A 215 6.78 5.70 10.17
N ALA A 216 6.14 5.17 9.12
CA ALA A 216 6.05 5.83 7.82
C ALA A 216 5.15 7.09 7.90
N ASP A 217 4.01 7.00 8.58
CA ASP A 217 3.08 8.12 8.81
C ASP A 217 3.75 9.26 9.58
N ARG A 218 4.59 8.94 10.58
CA ARG A 218 5.36 9.95 11.30
C ARG A 218 6.28 10.74 10.36
N GLN A 219 6.87 10.09 9.37
CA GLN A 219 7.68 10.79 8.37
C GLN A 219 6.81 11.58 7.38
N LEU A 220 5.62 11.10 7.04
CA LEU A 220 4.70 11.85 6.19
C LEU A 220 4.21 13.12 6.90
N TYR A 221 3.90 13.02 8.18
CA TYR A 221 3.59 14.16 9.03
C TYR A 221 4.74 15.17 9.05
N ARG A 222 5.98 14.70 9.19
CA ARG A 222 7.18 15.53 9.10
C ARG A 222 7.30 16.23 7.74
N ALA A 223 7.10 15.50 6.63
CA ALA A 223 7.13 16.08 5.29
C ALA A 223 6.10 17.21 5.14
N LYS A 224 4.87 17.02 5.65
CA LYS A 224 3.82 18.05 5.65
C LYS A 224 4.18 19.25 6.54
N ALA A 225 4.76 19.01 7.71
CA ALA A 225 5.14 20.05 8.67
C ALA A 225 6.31 20.91 8.19
N GLU A 226 7.26 20.33 7.45
CA GLU A 226 8.43 21.05 6.93
C GLU A 226 8.17 21.78 5.59
N GLY A 227 6.91 21.85 5.14
CA GLY A 227 6.52 22.66 3.97
C GLY A 227 5.98 21.87 2.79
N ARG A 228 5.65 20.58 2.96
CA ARG A 228 5.07 19.71 1.92
C ARG A 228 6.01 19.50 0.72
N ASN A 229 5.51 18.84 -0.33
CA ASN A 229 6.23 18.58 -1.57
C ASN A 229 7.66 18.08 -1.33
N ARG A 230 7.80 17.03 -0.53
CA ARG A 230 9.09 16.42 -0.15
C ARG A 230 8.93 14.98 0.31
N ALA A 231 10.01 14.22 0.25
CA ALA A 231 10.10 12.94 0.94
C ALA A 231 10.86 13.08 2.27
N CYS A 232 10.32 12.46 3.32
CA CYS A 232 11.03 12.22 4.57
C CYS A 232 11.06 10.71 4.81
N LEU A 233 12.24 10.16 5.08
CA LEU A 233 12.40 8.75 5.39
C LEU A 233 13.02 8.59 6.78
N GLU A 234 12.63 7.52 7.47
CA GLU A 234 13.26 7.12 8.72
C GLU A 234 14.75 6.81 8.45
N SER A 235 15.63 7.45 9.20
CA SER A 235 17.06 7.15 9.16
C SER A 235 17.27 5.74 9.70
N HIS A 236 17.80 4.84 8.87
CA HIS A 236 18.25 3.55 9.34
C HIS A 236 19.48 3.79 10.24
N ILE A 237 19.34 3.53 11.54
CA ILE A 237 20.51 3.47 12.41
C ILE A 237 21.18 2.15 12.06
N ASP A 238 22.19 2.21 11.20
CA ASP A 238 23.13 1.11 11.05
C ASP A 238 23.80 0.94 12.42
N SER A 239 23.25 0.05 13.25
CA SER A 239 23.98 -0.48 14.40
C SER A 239 25.04 -1.43 13.86
N LEU A 240 26.02 -0.86 13.16
CA LEU A 240 27.29 -1.49 12.92
C LEU A 240 28.03 -1.43 14.26
N VAL A 241 27.70 -2.37 15.15
CA VAL A 241 28.68 -2.76 16.16
C VAL A 241 29.81 -3.40 15.36
N THR A 242 30.89 -2.67 15.17
CA THR A 242 32.08 -3.15 14.47
C THR A 242 32.54 -4.47 15.08
N ALA A 243 33.25 -5.31 14.31
CA ALA A 243 33.77 -6.57 14.85
C ALA A 243 34.66 -6.34 16.09
N GLU A 244 35.36 -5.20 16.15
CA GLU A 244 36.11 -4.74 17.32
C GLU A 244 35.20 -4.40 18.51
N GLU A 245 34.15 -3.61 18.33
CA GLU A 245 33.20 -3.29 19.42
C GLU A 245 32.47 -4.54 19.91
N LYS A 246 32.15 -5.47 19.01
CA LYS A 246 31.55 -6.77 19.35
C LYS A 246 32.54 -7.60 20.15
N GLY A 247 33.81 -7.62 19.75
CA GLY A 247 34.90 -8.23 20.52
C GLY A 247 35.04 -7.64 21.92
N MET A 248 34.96 -6.32 22.09
CA MET A 248 35.04 -5.67 23.40
C MET A 248 33.82 -5.95 24.28
N LEU A 249 32.61 -6.00 23.70
CA LEU A 249 31.37 -6.32 24.43
C LEU A 249 31.35 -7.76 24.96
N PHE A 250 31.98 -8.72 24.25
CA PHE A 250 32.01 -10.13 24.65
C PHE A 250 33.33 -10.57 25.33
N ALA A 251 34.39 -9.76 25.31
CA ALA A 251 35.64 -10.08 26.01
C ALA A 251 35.54 -9.91 27.54
N VAL A 252 34.64 -9.06 28.02
CA VAL A 252 34.49 -8.77 29.46
C VAL A 252 33.92 -9.96 30.25
N THR A 253 33.36 -10.99 29.60
CA THR A 253 32.74 -12.13 30.28
C THR A 253 33.66 -13.35 30.50
N GLN A 254 34.94 -13.30 30.14
CA GLN A 254 35.87 -14.44 30.29
C GLN A 254 37.03 -14.23 31.29
N GLN A 255 37.05 -13.17 32.10
CA GLN A 255 38.15 -12.94 33.06
C GLN A 255 37.85 -13.13 34.55
N ASP A 256 36.62 -13.50 34.95
CA ASP A 256 36.30 -13.76 36.37
C ASP A 256 36.03 -15.25 36.67
N SER A 257 36.98 -16.11 36.30
CA SER A 257 37.02 -17.50 36.78
C SER A 257 38.45 -18.02 36.86
N GLU A 258 39.18 -17.55 37.88
CA GLU A 258 40.30 -18.27 38.53
C GLU A 258 40.07 -18.31 40.04
#